data_AF-A0A2D7IMC5-F1
#
_entry.id   AF-A0A2D7IMC5-F1
#
_cell.length_a   1.000
_cell.length_b   1.000
_cell.length_c   1.000
_cell.angle_alpha   90.00
_cell.angle_beta   90.00
_cell.angle_gamma   90.00
#
_symmetry.space_group_name_H-M   'P 1'
#
loop_
_entity.id
_entity.type
_entity.pdbx_description
1 polymer ?
#
loop_
_entity_poly.entity_id
_entity_poly.type
_entity_poly.pdbx_seq_one_letter_code
_entity_poly.pdbx_strand_id
1 'polypeptide(L)'
;MKNLLTTKQIRSKYDPDTVLKDINLTYEKNIEKLRSCISHKNSPIHNYNTVQQLSFLEVDSNNHYHNHLINDLISTLKDSAYFMVLSKKDRLNTTQKMRAFYSRLLKNYLDRINIIIQDPELLVPKQFNDPIPKHKGISIVFDILTIIKKDLESEYEYRKNLPRAGHLTGLQIAMGKFFTSLKTIGFTQKDQITIVQNLFNTFNVDWKEGDRDNIKISLQKPALDYHNKTKKDIQDISNYHFPKSISDSLISSMLEQAIIFKKRIRRF
;
A
#
# COMPACT_ATOMS: atom_id res chain seq x y z
N MET A 1 8.68 1.24 -33.18
CA MET A 1 8.65 1.52 -31.71
C MET A 1 7.35 0.96 -31.13
N LYS A 2 7.39 0.25 -29.99
CA LYS A 2 6.15 -0.14 -29.29
C LYS A 2 5.38 1.13 -28.92
N ASN A 3 4.08 1.20 -29.23
CA ASN A 3 3.26 2.34 -28.85
C ASN A 3 3.14 2.39 -27.32
N LEU A 4 3.88 3.30 -26.68
CA LEU A 4 3.85 3.50 -25.23
C LEU A 4 2.61 4.31 -24.87
N LEU A 5 1.66 3.63 -24.22
CA LEU A 5 0.42 4.25 -23.79
C LEU A 5 0.70 5.41 -22.83
N THR A 6 -0.12 6.45 -22.88
CA THR A 6 -0.13 7.48 -21.83
C THR A 6 -0.72 6.91 -20.54
N THR A 7 -0.42 7.52 -19.40
CA THR A 7 -1.04 7.13 -18.12
C THR A 7 -2.57 7.20 -18.19
N LYS A 8 -3.13 8.17 -18.93
CA LYS A 8 -4.58 8.29 -19.16
C LYS A 8 -5.13 7.07 -19.91
N GLN A 9 -4.47 6.61 -20.97
CA GLN A 9 -4.88 5.41 -21.70
C GLN A 9 -4.79 4.14 -20.85
N ILE A 10 -3.74 4.01 -20.02
CA ILE A 10 -3.61 2.87 -19.09
C ILE A 10 -4.75 2.91 -18.06
N ARG A 11 -5.08 4.08 -17.50
CA ARG A 11 -6.23 4.25 -16.61
C ARG A 11 -7.54 3.89 -17.29
N SER A 12 -7.81 4.36 -18.50
CA SER A 12 -9.02 4.00 -19.24
C SER A 12 -9.13 2.50 -19.52
N LYS A 13 -8.01 1.81 -19.74
CA LYS A 13 -8.00 0.36 -20.01
C LYS A 13 -8.33 -0.48 -18.76
N TYR A 14 -7.76 -0.12 -17.61
CA TYR A 14 -7.87 -0.93 -16.39
C TYR A 14 -8.80 -0.32 -15.35
N ASP A 15 -9.38 0.85 -15.59
CA ASP A 15 -10.33 1.57 -14.73
C ASP A 15 -10.11 1.36 -13.21
N PRO A 16 -8.94 1.76 -12.67
CA PRO A 16 -8.65 1.66 -11.25
C PRO A 16 -9.43 2.71 -10.44
N ASP A 17 -9.83 3.82 -11.06
CA ASP A 17 -10.48 4.94 -10.39
C ASP A 17 -11.87 4.56 -9.88
N THR A 18 -12.63 3.76 -10.64
CA THR A 18 -13.90 3.18 -10.17
C THR A 18 -13.70 2.30 -8.93
N VAL A 19 -12.68 1.44 -8.92
CA VAL A 19 -12.37 0.61 -7.74
C VAL A 19 -12.06 1.47 -6.52
N LEU A 20 -11.27 2.54 -6.69
CA LEU A 20 -10.94 3.46 -5.59
C LEU A 20 -12.16 4.23 -5.08
N LYS A 21 -13.06 4.64 -6.00
CA LYS A 21 -14.34 5.27 -5.63
C LYS A 21 -15.23 4.30 -4.85
N ASP A 22 -15.35 3.06 -5.32
CA ASP A 22 -16.16 2.04 -4.66
C ASP A 22 -15.65 1.70 -3.27
N ILE A 23 -14.32 1.69 -3.07
CA ILE A 23 -13.71 1.54 -1.75
C ILE A 23 -14.16 2.67 -0.82
N ASN A 24 -14.10 3.93 -1.28
CA ASN A 24 -14.51 5.07 -0.47
C ASN A 24 -16.00 5.00 -0.12
N LEU A 25 -16.86 4.80 -1.12
CA LEU A 25 -18.31 4.71 -0.93
C LEU A 25 -18.70 3.55 -0.02
N THR A 26 -18.04 2.40 -0.16
CA THR A 26 -18.32 1.23 0.69
C THR A 26 -17.92 1.49 2.13
N TYR A 27 -16.77 2.15 2.34
CA TYR A 27 -16.32 2.52 3.68
C TYR A 27 -17.27 3.53 4.35
N GLU A 28 -17.65 4.60 3.65
CA GLU A 28 -18.58 5.61 4.16
C GLU A 28 -19.94 4.99 4.52
N LYS A 29 -20.48 4.12 3.67
CA LYS A 29 -21.75 3.41 3.92
C LYS A 29 -21.70 2.45 5.11
N ASN A 30 -20.53 1.91 5.44
CA ASN A 30 -20.38 0.86 6.45
C ASN A 30 -19.61 1.31 7.69
N ILE A 31 -19.26 2.59 7.83
CA ILE A 31 -18.44 3.07 8.95
C ILE A 31 -19.13 2.86 10.29
N GLU A 32 -20.44 3.16 10.38
CA GLU A 32 -21.21 2.94 11.61
C GLU A 32 -21.37 1.44 11.93
N LYS A 33 -21.48 0.61 10.89
CA LYS A 33 -21.52 -0.85 11.03
C LYS A 33 -20.18 -1.42 11.54
N LEU A 34 -19.05 -0.88 11.05
CA LEU A 34 -17.72 -1.21 11.56
C LEU A 34 -17.57 -0.77 13.01
N ARG A 35 -18.02 0.45 13.32
CA ARG A 35 -18.02 1.01 14.68
C ARG A 35 -18.79 0.13 15.64
N SER A 36 -20.05 -0.18 15.32
CA SER A 36 -20.91 -1.02 16.17
C SER A 36 -20.35 -2.42 16.36
N CYS A 37 -19.71 -3.00 15.33
CA CYS A 37 -19.06 -4.31 15.43
C CYS A 37 -17.86 -4.29 16.37
N ILE A 38 -17.00 -3.28 16.24
CA ILE A 38 -15.76 -3.19 16.99
C ILE A 38 -16.03 -2.79 18.44
N SER A 39 -16.95 -1.84 18.67
CA SER A 39 -17.34 -1.34 19.99
C SER A 39 -18.42 -2.18 20.67
N HIS A 40 -18.72 -3.38 20.15
CA HIS A 40 -19.72 -4.25 20.75
C HIS A 40 -19.29 -4.65 22.17
N LYS A 41 -20.21 -4.70 23.13
CA LYS A 41 -19.91 -4.96 24.56
C LYS A 41 -19.09 -6.24 24.79
N ASN A 42 -19.31 -7.26 23.95
CA ASN A 42 -18.59 -8.55 24.01
C ASN A 42 -17.30 -8.58 23.17
N SER A 43 -16.90 -7.45 22.58
CA SER A 43 -15.68 -7.33 21.80
C SER A 43 -14.47 -7.34 22.74
N PRO A 44 -13.42 -8.12 22.45
CA PRO A 44 -12.20 -8.12 23.25
C PRO A 44 -11.53 -6.75 23.35
N ILE A 45 -11.89 -5.79 22.48
CA ILE A 45 -11.31 -4.44 22.47
C ILE A 45 -11.40 -3.74 23.83
N HIS A 46 -12.43 -4.05 24.64
CA HIS A 46 -12.63 -3.41 25.93
C HIS A 46 -11.63 -3.86 27.00
N ASN A 47 -10.86 -4.92 26.74
CA ASN A 47 -9.81 -5.41 27.63
C ASN A 47 -8.46 -4.70 27.41
N TYR A 48 -8.38 -3.82 26.40
CA TYR A 48 -7.13 -3.19 25.97
C TYR A 48 -7.26 -1.69 25.99
N ASN A 49 -6.30 -1.05 26.66
CA ASN A 49 -6.03 0.37 26.55
C ASN A 49 -4.66 0.53 25.88
N THR A 50 -4.47 1.55 25.05
CA THR A 50 -3.12 1.91 24.59
C THR A 50 -2.24 2.17 25.79
N VAL A 51 -1.05 1.55 25.84
CA VAL A 51 -0.07 1.72 26.92
C VAL A 51 0.09 3.21 27.24
N GLN A 52 -0.21 3.56 28.49
CA GLN A 52 -0.04 4.89 29.05
C GLN A 52 1.41 5.35 28.85
N GLN A 53 1.61 6.52 28.24
CA GLN A 53 2.54 7.45 28.88
C GLN A 53 1.83 7.90 30.15
N LEU A 54 2.35 7.52 31.32
CA LEU A 54 1.80 7.83 32.64
C LEU A 54 1.69 9.35 32.82
N SER A 55 0.57 9.95 32.41
CA SER A 55 0.14 11.24 32.91
C SER A 55 -0.88 10.98 34.02
N PHE A 56 -0.48 11.26 35.26
CA PHE A 56 -1.21 10.92 36.49
C PHE A 56 -2.51 11.71 36.73
N LEU A 57 -3.06 12.43 35.74
CA LEU A 57 -4.00 13.53 36.01
C LEU A 57 -5.39 13.46 35.34
N GLU A 58 -5.79 12.44 34.59
CA GLU A 58 -7.09 12.51 33.90
C GLU A 58 -7.92 11.21 33.96
N VAL A 59 -8.81 11.14 34.95
CA VAL A 59 -9.77 10.02 35.14
C VAL A 59 -10.92 10.06 34.12
N ASP A 60 -11.26 11.23 33.57
CA ASP A 60 -12.31 11.41 32.55
C ASP A 60 -11.85 11.13 31.11
N SER A 61 -10.55 10.89 30.90
CA SER A 61 -9.95 10.74 29.57
C SER A 61 -10.14 9.33 28.96
N ASN A 62 -10.44 8.32 29.78
CA ASN A 62 -10.50 6.91 29.35
C ASN A 62 -11.53 6.65 28.24
N ASN A 63 -12.72 7.28 28.30
CA ASN A 63 -13.74 7.12 27.25
C ASN A 63 -13.33 7.78 25.93
N HIS A 64 -12.64 8.92 26.00
CA HIS A 64 -12.14 9.62 24.81
C HIS A 64 -11.03 8.81 24.13
N TYR A 65 -10.10 8.25 24.90
CA TYR A 65 -9.03 7.39 24.39
C TYR A 65 -9.54 6.08 23.80
N HIS A 66 -10.55 5.45 24.43
CA HIS A 66 -11.16 4.24 23.90
C HIS A 66 -11.80 4.49 22.53
N ASN A 67 -12.54 5.60 22.41
CA ASN A 67 -13.14 6.02 21.15
C ASN A 67 -12.07 6.35 20.09
N HIS A 68 -10.94 6.95 20.50
CA HIS A 68 -9.81 7.20 19.60
C HIS A 68 -9.20 5.90 19.07
N LEU A 69 -8.93 4.93 19.92
CA LEU A 69 -8.41 3.62 19.53
C LEU A 69 -9.37 2.88 18.58
N ILE A 70 -10.68 2.93 18.85
CA ILE A 70 -11.71 2.37 17.97
C ILE A 70 -11.68 3.06 16.60
N ASN A 71 -11.64 4.40 16.58
CA ASN A 71 -11.56 5.18 15.34
C ASN A 71 -10.31 4.86 14.53
N ASP A 72 -9.15 4.76 15.18
CA ASP A 72 -7.90 4.41 14.54
C ASP A 72 -7.98 3.04 13.89
N LEU A 73 -8.49 2.03 14.61
CA LEU A 73 -8.66 0.69 14.09
C LEU A 73 -9.65 0.66 12.91
N ILE A 74 -10.78 1.35 13.01
CA ILE A 74 -11.76 1.48 11.91
C ILE A 74 -11.10 2.10 10.66
N SER A 75 -10.26 3.13 10.84
CA SER A 75 -9.57 3.79 9.73
C SER A 75 -8.66 2.82 8.95
N THR A 76 -8.11 1.81 9.61
CA THR A 76 -7.27 0.79 8.97
C THR A 76 -8.07 -0.25 8.17
N LEU A 77 -9.38 -0.33 8.37
CA LEU A 77 -10.26 -1.31 7.74
C LEU A 77 -10.91 -0.81 6.45
N LYS A 78 -10.57 0.39 5.96
CA LYS A 78 -11.17 1.00 4.77
C LYS A 78 -11.19 0.09 3.54
N ASP A 79 -10.02 -0.37 3.12
CA ASP A 79 -9.90 -1.24 1.94
C ASP A 79 -10.47 -2.65 2.26
N SER A 80 -10.35 -3.11 3.51
CA SER A 80 -10.86 -4.41 3.97
C SER A 80 -12.40 -4.46 3.91
N ALA A 81 -13.08 -3.38 4.30
CA ALA A 81 -14.53 -3.27 4.27
C ALA A 81 -15.08 -3.48 2.85
N TYR A 82 -14.40 -2.91 1.85
CA TYR A 82 -14.73 -3.15 0.45
C TYR A 82 -14.60 -4.63 0.07
N PHE A 83 -13.45 -5.26 0.36
CA PHE A 83 -13.27 -6.68 0.04
C PHE A 83 -14.23 -7.61 0.80
N MET A 84 -14.62 -7.28 2.04
CA MET A 84 -15.57 -8.08 2.81
C MET A 84 -16.96 -8.15 2.16
N VAL A 85 -17.41 -7.05 1.53
CA VAL A 85 -18.73 -6.98 0.87
C VAL A 85 -18.75 -7.68 -0.51
N LEU A 86 -17.60 -7.80 -1.17
CA LEU A 86 -17.50 -8.43 -2.48
C LEU A 86 -17.65 -9.95 -2.44
N SER A 87 -18.18 -10.52 -3.52
CA SER A 87 -18.18 -11.96 -3.78
C SER A 87 -16.77 -12.50 -4.04
N LYS A 88 -16.51 -13.80 -3.89
CA LYS A 88 -15.19 -14.41 -4.18
C LYS A 88 -14.67 -14.07 -5.59
N LYS A 89 -15.57 -14.11 -6.57
CA LYS A 89 -15.25 -13.80 -7.98
C LYS A 89 -14.83 -12.34 -8.12
N ASP A 90 -15.56 -11.42 -7.50
CA ASP A 90 -15.29 -9.98 -7.60
C ASP A 90 -14.02 -9.59 -6.84
N ARG A 91 -13.77 -10.18 -5.66
CA ARG A 91 -12.50 -9.99 -4.94
C ARG A 91 -11.30 -10.34 -5.83
N LEU A 92 -11.34 -11.52 -6.45
CA LEU A 92 -10.28 -11.98 -7.33
C LEU A 92 -10.12 -11.06 -8.55
N ASN A 93 -11.22 -10.69 -9.20
CA ASN A 93 -11.20 -9.82 -10.37
C ASN A 93 -10.62 -8.44 -10.04
N THR A 94 -11.05 -7.83 -8.93
CA THR A 94 -10.53 -6.54 -8.46
C THR A 94 -9.03 -6.61 -8.18
N THR A 95 -8.57 -7.61 -7.43
CA THR A 95 -7.15 -7.83 -7.14
C THR A 95 -6.33 -8.00 -8.43
N GLN A 96 -6.79 -8.83 -9.38
CA GLN A 96 -6.11 -9.02 -10.66
C GLN A 96 -6.08 -7.74 -11.52
N LYS A 97 -7.20 -7.02 -11.60
CA LYS A 97 -7.35 -5.76 -12.34
C LYS A 97 -6.39 -4.70 -11.79
N MET A 98 -6.34 -4.53 -10.47
CA MET A 98 -5.46 -3.56 -9.81
C MET A 98 -3.98 -3.92 -9.97
N ARG A 99 -3.60 -5.19 -9.81
CA ARG A 99 -2.23 -5.65 -10.08
C ARG A 99 -1.83 -5.39 -11.52
N ALA A 100 -2.69 -5.73 -12.48
CA ALA A 100 -2.42 -5.54 -13.90
C ALA A 100 -2.24 -4.06 -14.26
N PHE A 101 -3.08 -3.18 -13.69
CA PHE A 101 -2.95 -1.73 -13.84
C PHE A 101 -1.57 -1.23 -13.41
N TYR A 102 -1.18 -1.49 -12.16
CA TYR A 102 0.08 -0.98 -11.62
C TYR A 102 1.30 -1.61 -12.28
N SER A 103 1.29 -2.91 -12.56
CA SER A 103 2.38 -3.56 -13.30
C SER A 103 2.56 -2.97 -14.70
N ARG A 104 1.46 -2.66 -15.40
CA ARG A 104 1.52 -2.03 -16.72
C ARG A 104 1.97 -0.57 -16.63
N LEU A 105 1.52 0.16 -15.61
CA LEU A 105 1.92 1.55 -15.35
C LEU A 105 3.43 1.65 -15.12
N LEU A 106 3.97 0.84 -14.20
CA LEU A 106 5.40 0.82 -13.87
C LEU A 106 6.26 0.45 -15.07
N LYS A 107 5.87 -0.61 -15.80
CA LYS A 107 6.56 -1.01 -17.03
C LYS A 107 6.60 0.13 -18.04
N ASN A 108 5.49 0.84 -18.22
CA ASN A 108 5.42 1.95 -19.15
C ASN A 108 6.28 3.15 -18.72
N TYR A 109 6.40 3.41 -17.42
CA TYR A 109 7.34 4.42 -16.90
C TYR A 109 8.80 4.01 -17.10
N LEU A 110 9.14 2.76 -16.80
CA LEU A 110 10.48 2.22 -17.04
C LEU A 110 10.87 2.26 -18.52
N ASP A 111 9.98 1.85 -19.42
CA ASP A 111 10.24 1.89 -20.87
C ASP A 111 10.51 3.33 -21.34
N ARG A 112 9.79 4.33 -20.81
CA ARG A 112 10.02 5.76 -21.14
C ARG A 112 11.36 6.27 -20.63
N ILE A 113 11.70 5.97 -19.38
CA ILE A 113 12.97 6.39 -18.78
C ILE A 113 14.15 5.73 -19.51
N ASN A 114 14.02 4.45 -19.86
CA ASN A 114 15.04 3.72 -20.60
C ASN A 114 15.30 4.34 -21.99
N ILE A 115 14.26 4.75 -22.71
CA ILE A 115 14.44 5.44 -24.01
C ILE A 115 15.27 6.71 -23.85
N ILE A 116 15.02 7.50 -22.80
CA ILE A 116 15.73 8.77 -22.56
C ILE A 116 17.19 8.51 -22.15
N ILE A 117 17.42 7.61 -21.19
CA ILE A 117 18.78 7.30 -20.69
C ILE A 117 19.66 6.63 -21.77
N GLN A 118 19.06 5.93 -22.72
CA GLN A 118 19.79 5.26 -23.81
C GLN A 118 20.39 6.24 -24.84
N ASP A 119 20.00 7.51 -24.82
CA ASP A 119 20.54 8.55 -25.69
C ASP A 119 21.48 9.49 -24.91
N PRO A 120 22.77 9.15 -24.73
CA PRO A 120 23.72 9.96 -23.98
C PRO A 120 24.07 11.29 -24.68
N GLU A 121 23.74 11.43 -25.96
CA GLU A 121 23.96 12.63 -26.76
C GLU A 121 22.71 13.53 -26.81
N LEU A 122 21.69 13.25 -25.99
CA LEU A 122 20.47 14.06 -25.90
C LEU A 122 20.82 15.54 -25.66
N LEU A 123 20.39 16.40 -26.60
CA LEU A 123 20.67 17.84 -26.64
C LEU A 123 22.16 18.22 -26.79
N VAL A 124 23.00 17.27 -27.19
CA VAL A 124 24.39 17.50 -27.61
C VAL A 124 24.45 17.21 -29.11
N PRO A 125 24.16 18.19 -29.98
CA PRO A 125 24.26 18.00 -31.43
C PRO A 125 25.75 17.88 -31.80
N LYS A 126 26.31 16.69 -31.61
CA LYS A 126 27.71 16.43 -31.90
C LYS A 126 27.92 16.54 -33.41
N GLN A 127 28.81 17.44 -33.81
CA GLN A 127 29.37 17.47 -35.15
C GLN A 127 30.87 17.17 -35.03
N PHE A 128 31.34 16.09 -35.66
CA PHE A 128 32.77 15.72 -35.70
C PHE A 128 33.44 15.49 -34.33
N ASN A 129 34.67 16.03 -34.15
CA ASN A 129 35.55 15.88 -32.99
C ASN A 129 35.32 16.96 -31.92
N ASP A 130 34.15 17.60 -31.89
CA ASP A 130 33.86 18.61 -30.89
C ASP A 130 33.95 18.02 -29.46
N PRO A 131 34.68 18.69 -28.54
CA PRO A 131 34.74 18.26 -27.15
C PRO A 131 33.33 18.34 -26.57
N ILE A 132 32.80 17.21 -26.07
CA ILE A 132 31.46 17.12 -25.50
C ILE A 132 31.30 18.23 -24.44
N PRO A 133 30.49 19.28 -24.69
CA PRO A 133 30.15 20.20 -23.63
C PRO A 133 29.33 19.40 -22.62
N LYS A 134 29.92 19.08 -21.47
CA LYS A 134 29.21 18.41 -20.37
C LYS A 134 28.14 19.37 -19.87
N HIS A 135 26.95 19.31 -20.46
CA HIS A 135 25.81 20.10 -20.04
C HIS A 135 25.42 19.63 -18.62
N LYS A 136 25.92 20.34 -17.60
CA LYS A 136 25.77 19.95 -16.19
C LYS A 136 24.32 19.67 -15.83
N GLY A 137 23.38 20.46 -16.37
CA GLY A 137 21.95 20.24 -16.15
C GLY A 137 21.43 18.92 -16.73
N ILE A 138 21.97 18.44 -17.85
CA ILE A 138 21.53 17.18 -18.47
C ILE A 138 22.15 16.00 -17.73
N SER A 139 23.40 16.13 -17.27
CA SER A 139 24.00 15.16 -16.36
C SER A 139 23.15 14.98 -15.09
N ILE A 140 22.71 16.08 -14.47
CA ILE A 140 21.80 16.03 -13.31
C ILE A 140 20.47 15.36 -13.65
N VAL A 141 19.87 15.65 -14.81
CA VAL A 141 18.64 14.99 -15.26
C VAL A 141 18.86 13.48 -15.41
N PHE A 142 19.96 13.03 -16.01
CA PHE A 142 20.27 11.60 -16.12
C PHE A 142 20.51 10.94 -14.76
N ASP A 143 21.19 11.62 -13.83
CA ASP A 143 21.38 11.15 -12.47
C ASP A 143 20.03 10.94 -11.75
N ILE A 144 19.13 11.93 -11.86
CA ILE A 144 17.77 11.85 -11.31
C ILE A 144 16.99 10.70 -11.95
N LEU A 145 17.00 10.59 -13.27
CA LEU A 145 16.28 9.54 -14.00
C LEU A 145 16.82 8.15 -13.63
N THR A 146 18.12 8.01 -13.38
CA THR A 146 18.75 6.75 -12.95
C THR A 146 18.26 6.33 -11.57
N ILE A 147 18.12 7.29 -10.63
CA ILE A 147 17.56 7.00 -9.30
C ILE A 147 16.08 6.61 -9.40
N ILE A 148 15.28 7.36 -10.16
CA ILE A 148 13.86 7.05 -10.37
C ILE A 148 13.69 5.67 -11.01
N LYS A 149 14.53 5.36 -12.02
CA LYS A 149 14.55 4.05 -12.67
C LYS A 149 14.78 2.94 -11.64
N LYS A 150 15.79 3.08 -10.77
CA LYS A 150 16.11 2.09 -9.74
C LYS A 150 14.94 1.84 -8.78
N ASP A 151 14.24 2.89 -8.35
CA ASP A 151 13.04 2.75 -7.50
C ASP A 151 11.91 2.01 -8.23
N LEU A 152 11.63 2.40 -9.47
CA LEU A 152 10.62 1.75 -10.30
C LEU A 152 10.96 0.29 -10.62
N GLU A 153 12.24 -0.05 -10.83
CA GLU A 153 12.71 -1.43 -11.01
C GLU A 153 12.49 -2.26 -9.75
N SER A 154 12.78 -1.70 -8.57
CA SER A 154 12.53 -2.37 -7.28
C SER A 154 11.05 -2.70 -7.09
N GLU A 155 10.15 -1.74 -7.33
CA GLU A 155 8.70 -1.97 -7.23
C GLU A 155 8.20 -2.94 -8.33
N TYR A 156 8.77 -2.88 -9.53
CA TYR A 156 8.43 -3.80 -10.62
C TYR A 156 8.84 -5.25 -10.29
N GLU A 157 10.05 -5.46 -9.78
CA GLU A 157 10.51 -6.79 -9.35
C GLU A 157 9.74 -7.31 -8.14
N TYR A 158 9.41 -6.44 -7.17
CA TYR A 158 8.49 -6.80 -6.08
C TYR A 158 7.18 -7.40 -6.62
N ARG A 159 6.58 -6.75 -7.63
CA ARG A 159 5.31 -7.20 -8.24
C ARG A 159 5.43 -8.48 -9.03
N LYS A 160 6.53 -8.64 -9.76
CA LYS A 160 6.80 -9.85 -10.54
C LYS A 160 6.95 -11.07 -9.64
N ASN A 161 7.46 -10.87 -8.43
CA ASN A 161 7.64 -11.91 -7.41
C ASN A 161 6.41 -12.11 -6.49
N LEU A 162 5.30 -11.42 -6.74
CA LEU A 162 4.06 -11.66 -5.99
C LEU A 162 3.48 -13.03 -6.38
N PRO A 163 2.96 -13.80 -5.40
CA PRO A 163 2.26 -15.04 -5.70
C PRO A 163 0.99 -14.73 -6.51
N ARG A 164 0.52 -15.75 -7.24
CA ARG A 164 -0.74 -15.67 -7.99
C ARG A 164 -1.87 -15.19 -7.07
N ALA A 165 -2.64 -14.22 -7.55
CA ALA A 165 -3.78 -13.69 -6.81
C ALA A 165 -4.85 -14.79 -6.64
N GLY A 166 -5.25 -15.02 -5.39
CA GLY A 166 -6.47 -15.73 -5.00
C GLY A 166 -7.56 -14.76 -4.55
N HIS A 167 -8.76 -15.26 -4.32
CA HIS A 167 -9.91 -14.44 -3.89
C HIS A 167 -9.71 -13.80 -2.51
N LEU A 168 -8.85 -14.35 -1.67
CA LEU A 168 -8.48 -13.77 -0.38
C LEU A 168 -7.35 -12.75 -0.44
N THR A 169 -6.59 -12.71 -1.54
CA THR A 169 -5.33 -11.96 -1.59
C THR A 169 -5.53 -10.46 -1.37
N GLY A 170 -6.60 -9.89 -1.93
CA GLY A 170 -6.92 -8.48 -1.69
C GLY A 170 -7.23 -8.17 -0.23
N LEU A 171 -8.03 -9.03 0.42
CA LEU A 171 -8.39 -8.89 1.82
C LEU A 171 -7.17 -9.10 2.75
N GLN A 172 -6.34 -10.10 2.48
CA GLN A 172 -5.07 -10.34 3.19
C GLN A 172 -4.19 -9.07 3.19
N ILE A 173 -3.99 -8.47 2.02
CA ILE A 173 -3.15 -7.27 1.90
C ILE A 173 -3.79 -6.07 2.61
N ALA A 174 -5.11 -5.87 2.45
CA ALA A 174 -5.84 -4.78 3.07
C ALA A 174 -5.82 -4.84 4.61
N MET A 175 -5.89 -6.04 5.20
CA MET A 175 -5.91 -6.22 6.66
C MET A 175 -4.52 -6.12 7.32
N GLY A 176 -3.44 -6.01 6.55
CA GLY A 176 -2.08 -5.96 7.09
C GLY A 176 -1.87 -4.86 8.12
N LYS A 177 -2.35 -3.64 7.84
CA LYS A 177 -2.23 -2.51 8.78
C LYS A 177 -3.05 -2.74 10.06
N PHE A 178 -4.26 -3.28 9.94
CA PHE A 178 -5.13 -3.59 11.06
C PHE A 178 -4.48 -4.59 12.03
N PHE A 179 -3.96 -5.71 11.52
CA PHE A 179 -3.28 -6.70 12.37
C PHE A 179 -2.00 -6.16 13.01
N THR A 180 -1.22 -5.35 12.29
CA THR A 180 -0.05 -4.70 12.88
C THR A 180 -0.46 -3.73 13.99
N SER A 181 -1.51 -2.92 13.80
CA SER A 181 -2.04 -2.04 14.85
C SER A 181 -2.47 -2.82 16.09
N LEU A 182 -3.23 -3.90 15.92
CA LEU A 182 -3.63 -4.76 17.05
C LEU A 182 -2.42 -5.36 17.79
N LYS A 183 -1.39 -5.80 17.07
CA LYS A 183 -0.14 -6.28 17.67
C LYS A 183 0.60 -5.18 18.45
N THR A 184 0.68 -3.97 17.90
CA THR A 184 1.33 -2.83 18.56
C THR A 184 0.61 -2.44 19.86
N ILE A 185 -0.71 -2.56 19.91
CA ILE A 185 -1.49 -2.29 21.12
C ILE A 185 -1.33 -3.43 22.16
N GLY A 186 -0.94 -4.63 21.73
CA GLY A 186 -0.71 -5.78 22.63
C GLY A 186 -1.83 -6.82 22.63
N PHE A 187 -2.73 -6.82 21.64
CA PHE A 187 -3.80 -7.81 21.54
C PHE A 187 -3.25 -9.23 21.43
N THR A 188 -3.79 -10.15 22.25
CA THR A 188 -3.49 -11.58 22.10
C THR A 188 -4.00 -12.11 20.75
N GLN A 189 -3.37 -13.16 20.22
CA GLN A 189 -3.80 -13.76 18.94
C GLN A 189 -5.27 -14.22 18.98
N LYS A 190 -5.72 -14.75 20.12
CA LYS A 190 -7.11 -15.19 20.33
C LYS A 190 -8.08 -14.01 20.17
N ASP A 191 -7.75 -12.86 20.74
CA ASP A 191 -8.60 -11.67 20.68
C ASP A 191 -8.60 -11.04 19.30
N GLN A 192 -7.44 -11.01 18.63
CA GLN A 192 -7.36 -10.59 17.23
C GLN A 192 -8.27 -11.45 16.33
N ILE A 193 -8.22 -12.78 16.48
CA ILE A 193 -9.08 -13.70 15.70
C ILE A 193 -10.55 -13.46 16.04
N THR A 194 -10.90 -13.27 17.32
CA THR A 194 -12.28 -13.04 17.75
C THR A 194 -12.86 -11.75 17.15
N ILE A 195 -12.07 -10.67 17.11
CA ILE A 195 -12.50 -9.41 16.46
C ILE A 195 -12.75 -9.63 14.96
N VAL A 196 -11.87 -10.38 14.28
CA VAL A 196 -12.04 -10.69 12.86
C VAL A 196 -13.26 -11.58 12.60
N GLN A 197 -13.53 -12.55 13.47
CA GLN A 197 -14.75 -13.36 13.40
C GLN A 197 -15.99 -12.47 13.51
N ASN A 198 -16.02 -11.55 14.46
CA ASN A 198 -17.14 -10.61 14.60
C ASN A 198 -17.33 -9.75 13.34
N LEU A 199 -16.23 -9.28 12.73
CA LEU A 199 -16.28 -8.56 11.46
C LEU A 199 -16.85 -9.44 10.35
N PHE A 200 -16.37 -10.66 10.19
CA PHE A 200 -16.81 -11.56 9.13
C PHE A 200 -18.29 -11.92 9.28
N ASN A 201 -18.74 -12.17 10.51
CA ASN A 201 -20.15 -12.41 10.81
C ASN A 201 -21.01 -11.18 10.49
N THR A 202 -20.54 -9.99 10.86
CA THR A 202 -21.26 -8.73 10.63
C THR A 202 -21.39 -8.41 9.14
N PHE A 203 -20.37 -8.75 8.34
CA PHE A 203 -20.34 -8.51 6.90
C PHE A 203 -20.80 -9.71 6.07
N ASN A 204 -21.23 -10.81 6.70
CA ASN A 204 -21.60 -12.07 6.03
C ASN A 204 -20.51 -12.55 5.05
N VAL A 205 -19.25 -12.44 5.45
CA VAL A 205 -18.11 -12.94 4.65
C VAL A 205 -18.19 -14.46 4.58
N ASP A 206 -18.03 -15.02 3.39
CA ASP A 206 -18.15 -16.47 3.13
C ASP A 206 -17.51 -17.36 4.22
N TRP A 207 -18.35 -18.12 4.92
CA TRP A 207 -18.04 -18.79 6.19
C TRP A 207 -16.93 -19.85 6.14
N LYS A 208 -16.64 -20.45 4.98
CA LYS A 208 -15.55 -21.46 4.84
C LYS A 208 -14.17 -20.94 5.25
N GLU A 209 -14.01 -19.62 5.37
CA GLU A 209 -12.77 -18.92 5.76
C GLU A 209 -12.83 -18.35 7.20
N GLY A 210 -13.95 -18.54 7.92
CA GLY A 210 -14.24 -17.96 9.24
C GLY A 210 -13.90 -18.84 10.45
N ASP A 211 -13.51 -20.10 10.24
CA ASP A 211 -13.02 -20.96 11.33
C ASP A 211 -11.73 -20.37 11.92
N ARG A 212 -11.53 -20.48 13.24
CA ARG A 212 -10.42 -19.82 13.95
C ARG A 212 -9.05 -20.15 13.37
N ASP A 213 -8.82 -21.42 13.05
CA ASP A 213 -7.57 -21.87 12.44
C ASP A 213 -7.41 -21.39 11.00
N ASN A 214 -8.53 -21.30 10.27
CA ASN A 214 -8.55 -20.73 8.92
C ASN A 214 -8.23 -19.24 8.95
N ILE A 215 -8.76 -18.44 9.87
CA ILE A 215 -8.41 -17.01 9.99
C ILE A 215 -6.92 -16.82 10.30
N LYS A 216 -6.38 -17.64 11.21
CA LYS A 216 -4.95 -17.56 11.55
C LYS A 216 -4.05 -17.86 10.35
N ILE A 217 -4.30 -18.97 9.66
CA ILE A 217 -3.42 -19.47 8.60
C ILE A 217 -3.67 -18.76 7.27
N SER A 218 -4.94 -18.59 6.89
CA SER A 218 -5.31 -18.07 5.56
C SER A 218 -5.42 -16.55 5.49
N LEU A 219 -5.47 -15.84 6.63
CA LEU A 219 -5.64 -14.38 6.64
C LEU A 219 -4.57 -13.67 7.45
N GLN A 220 -4.48 -13.91 8.76
CA GLN A 220 -3.61 -13.16 9.66
C GLN A 220 -2.12 -13.30 9.28
N LYS A 221 -1.62 -14.53 9.10
CA LYS A 221 -0.23 -14.78 8.70
C LYS A 221 0.12 -14.10 7.36
N PRO A 222 -0.61 -14.35 6.24
CA PRO A 222 -0.36 -13.66 4.99
C PRO A 222 -0.44 -12.13 5.09
N ALA A 223 -1.42 -11.59 5.82
CA ALA A 223 -1.59 -10.15 5.98
C ALA A 223 -0.38 -9.47 6.60
N LEU A 224 0.16 -10.08 7.66
CA LEU A 224 1.38 -9.61 8.33
C LEU A 224 2.61 -9.76 7.42
N ASP A 225 2.73 -10.85 6.67
CA ASP A 225 3.83 -11.06 5.75
C ASP A 225 3.85 -10.02 4.63
N TYR A 226 2.69 -9.72 4.02
CA TYR A 226 2.57 -8.68 3.01
C TYR A 226 2.87 -7.28 3.57
N HIS A 227 2.38 -7.00 4.78
CA HIS A 227 2.65 -5.73 5.46
C HIS A 227 4.14 -5.55 5.76
N ASN A 228 4.80 -6.58 6.30
CA ASN A 228 6.22 -6.56 6.62
C ASN A 228 7.08 -6.38 5.37
N LYS A 229 6.77 -7.10 4.29
CA LYS A 229 7.44 -6.92 2.99
C LYS A 229 7.29 -5.48 2.48
N THR A 230 6.11 -4.90 2.64
CA THR A 230 5.85 -3.52 2.22
C THR A 230 6.57 -2.49 3.07
N LYS A 231 6.58 -2.68 4.38
CA LYS A 231 7.32 -1.81 5.30
C LYS A 231 8.82 -1.84 5.01
N LYS A 232 9.39 -3.03 4.81
CA LYS A 232 10.81 -3.19 4.48
C LYS A 232 11.16 -2.48 3.17
N ASP A 233 10.39 -2.69 2.12
CA ASP A 233 10.62 -2.03 0.83
C ASP A 233 10.47 -0.49 0.87
N ILE A 234 9.65 0.05 1.77
CA ILE A 234 9.59 1.50 2.02
C ILE A 234 10.83 1.97 2.81
N GLN A 235 11.28 1.21 3.80
CA GLN A 235 12.48 1.51 4.58
C GLN A 235 13.74 1.48 3.72
N ASP A 236 13.82 0.58 2.74
CA ASP A 236 14.98 0.43 1.87
C ASP A 236 15.19 1.65 0.93
N ILE A 237 14.19 2.52 0.75
CA ILE A 237 14.32 3.76 -0.05
C ILE A 237 15.39 4.69 0.54
N SER A 238 15.52 4.76 1.87
CA SER A 238 16.50 5.65 2.49
C SER A 238 17.95 5.20 2.27
N ASN A 239 18.16 3.98 1.78
CA ASN A 239 19.48 3.41 1.55
C ASN A 239 20.01 3.66 0.13
N TYR A 240 19.39 4.56 -0.63
CA TYR A 240 19.82 4.87 -1.99
C TYR A 240 21.13 5.65 -2.00
N HIS A 241 22.00 5.29 -2.94
CA HIS A 241 23.24 6.02 -3.19
C HIS A 241 22.96 7.17 -4.16
N PHE A 242 23.16 8.40 -3.70
CA PHE A 242 22.92 9.60 -4.49
C PHE A 242 24.24 10.15 -5.04
N PRO A 243 24.30 10.48 -6.35
CA PRO A 243 25.45 11.16 -6.93
C PRO A 243 25.71 12.52 -6.28
N LYS A 244 26.98 12.92 -6.20
CA LYS A 244 27.40 14.24 -5.65
C LYS A 244 26.86 15.44 -6.43
N SER A 245 26.35 15.22 -7.63
CA SER A 245 25.74 16.23 -8.50
C SER A 245 24.35 16.69 -8.03
N ILE A 246 23.71 15.96 -7.12
CA ILE A 246 22.36 16.23 -6.61
C ILE A 246 22.47 16.88 -5.22
N SER A 247 21.75 17.99 -5.01
CA SER A 247 21.71 18.67 -3.71
C SER A 247 20.89 17.92 -2.67
N ASP A 248 21.22 18.07 -1.38
CA ASP A 248 20.50 17.43 -0.27
C ASP A 248 19.00 17.77 -0.24
N SER A 249 18.64 19.01 -0.62
CA SER A 249 17.25 19.43 -0.74
C SER A 249 16.48 18.65 -1.79
N LEU A 250 17.11 18.37 -2.93
CA LEU A 250 16.52 17.60 -4.01
C LEU A 250 16.45 16.12 -3.65
N ILE A 251 17.48 15.58 -2.99
CA ILE A 251 17.50 14.22 -2.45
C ILE A 251 16.31 14.02 -1.50
N SER A 252 16.12 14.91 -0.53
CA SER A 252 15.02 14.86 0.43
C SER A 252 13.65 14.85 -0.28
N SER A 253 13.47 15.75 -1.25
CA SER A 253 12.23 15.81 -2.05
C SER A 253 11.98 14.52 -2.84
N MET A 254 13.03 13.95 -3.46
CA MET A 254 12.92 12.69 -4.20
C MET A 254 12.56 11.51 -3.30
N LEU A 255 13.17 11.42 -2.11
CA LEU A 255 12.86 10.39 -1.12
C LEU A 255 11.40 10.51 -0.64
N GLU A 256 10.94 11.73 -0.35
CA GLU A 256 9.56 11.98 0.04
C GLU A 256 8.58 11.53 -1.04
N GLN A 257 8.83 11.89 -2.30
CA GLN A 257 7.98 11.48 -3.41
C GLN A 257 7.98 9.97 -3.64
N ALA A 258 9.13 9.30 -3.52
CA ALA A 258 9.20 7.84 -3.60
C ALA A 258 8.37 7.16 -2.49
N ILE A 259 8.44 7.67 -1.25
CA ILE A 259 7.63 7.17 -0.13
C ILE A 259 6.14 7.40 -0.40
N ILE A 260 5.76 8.59 -0.87
CA ILE A 260 4.36 8.92 -1.23
C ILE A 260 3.86 7.98 -2.32
N PHE A 261 4.67 7.74 -3.36
CA PHE A 261 4.35 6.86 -4.46
C PHE A 261 4.09 5.42 -3.97
N LYS A 262 5.02 4.83 -3.20
CA LYS A 262 4.86 3.48 -2.64
C LYS A 262 3.66 3.36 -1.70
N LYS A 263 3.35 4.39 -0.92
CA LYS A 263 2.15 4.43 -0.04
C LYS A 263 0.84 4.52 -0.82
N ARG A 264 0.84 5.21 -1.97
CA ARG A 264 -0.38 5.40 -2.79
C ARG A 264 -0.68 4.19 -3.66
N ILE A 265 0.34 3.48 -4.11
CA ILE A 265 0.14 2.27 -4.88
C ILE A 265 -0.57 1.21 -4.03
N ARG A 266 -1.74 0.76 -4.48
CA ARG A 266 -2.39 -0.40 -3.91
C ARG A 266 -1.68 -1.68 -4.36
N ARG A 267 -1.25 -2.49 -3.39
CA ARG A 267 -0.48 -3.73 -3.62
C ARG A 267 -1.35 -4.98 -3.71
N PHE A 268 -2.64 -4.86 -3.40
CA PHE A 268 -3.59 -5.93 -3.68
C PHE A 268 -3.80 -6.11 -5.18
#